data_AF-A0A7C2E4M8-F1
#
_entry.id   AF-A0A7C2E4M8-F1
#
_cell.length_a   1.000
_cell.length_b   1.000
_cell.length_c   1.000
_cell.angle_alpha   90.00
_cell.angle_beta   90.00
_cell.angle_gamma   90.00
#
_symmetry.space_group_name_H-M   'P 1'
#
loop_
_entity.id
_entity.type
_entity.pdbx_description
1 polymer ?
#
loop_
_entity_poly.entity_id
_entity_poly.type
_entity_poly.pdbx_seq_one_letter_code
_entity_poly.pdbx_strand_id
1 'polypeptide(L)'
;MASAGGRAPGGSGAGERALGGGAGGVQSVQRAPHRGHRGGDRGAAGARRGVAEHSAQGCPPRQPHVYHSPLRGRRPAAVCGHLGGPGELLRAPPRADPAHAGAAGDQGVPYRPRRGRHPAQRWPLAGRGDRAPREAAVSALHLFLGEEDLLIEEGVRALIDRLLPPQDRALNLDVVDAATTPAADITTRLDTLPFFGERRVVVVRHLDELPADGLRVIEEHLAHGPPPAEAIFTARALDRRGRLFRIFQSQGTVHRCDPPSPREAPAWVARAAAALGKQMGPQAAGALVALAGTHLRILALEVEKLAAYVGSRPEITSDDVEAVASRLAETSVFALTDAIGDRNPRKALQALEALLQTEHPLAVLALIAGQYRRLARTVAAGARSEAELSEAMGLHPYAARKLLAAARRYRQEDFAEIFTQLEEADRAIKSTGHPELALETLVVRLCRTPARPAADAR
;
A
#
# COMPACT_ATOMS: atom_id res chain seq x y z
N MET A 1 25.79 5.25 -55.62
CA MET A 1 25.82 6.41 -56.53
C MET A 1 24.43 7.02 -56.56
N ALA A 2 24.39 8.35 -56.51
CA ALA A 2 23.24 9.19 -56.17
C ALA A 2 22.27 9.45 -57.34
N SER A 3 21.11 10.03 -57.00
CA SER A 3 20.25 10.97 -57.78
C SER A 3 18.78 10.53 -57.68
N ALA A 4 17.88 11.19 -56.95
CA ALA A 4 17.36 12.57 -57.05
C ALA A 4 16.37 12.81 -58.21
N GLY A 5 15.25 13.49 -57.88
CA GLY A 5 14.19 13.99 -58.78
C GLY A 5 12.80 13.50 -58.31
N GLY A 6 11.88 14.28 -57.75
CA GLY A 6 11.52 15.67 -58.03
C GLY A 6 10.17 15.67 -58.77
N ARG A 7 9.06 15.93 -58.07
CA ARG A 7 7.75 16.22 -58.69
C ARG A 7 7.10 17.43 -58.02
N ALA A 8 6.92 18.46 -58.82
CA ALA A 8 6.13 19.66 -58.54
C ALA A 8 4.69 19.51 -59.13
N PRO A 9 3.76 20.41 -58.77
CA PRO A 9 2.29 20.20 -58.86
C PRO A 9 1.60 21.00 -59.99
N GLY A 10 0.32 20.70 -60.23
CA GLY A 10 -0.68 21.56 -60.88
C GLY A 10 -2.03 21.30 -60.18
N GLY A 11 -2.78 22.28 -59.68
CA GLY A 11 -3.36 23.44 -60.37
C GLY A 11 -4.83 23.08 -60.67
N SER A 12 -5.84 23.69 -60.05
CA SER A 12 -6.55 24.84 -60.62
C SER A 12 -7.91 25.05 -59.91
N GLY A 13 -8.33 26.32 -59.74
CA GLY A 13 -9.73 26.76 -59.56
C GLY A 13 -10.06 27.25 -58.14
N ALA A 14 -9.94 28.52 -57.73
CA ALA A 14 -10.47 29.81 -58.23
C ALA A 14 -11.93 30.13 -57.78
N GLY A 15 -12.11 31.32 -57.18
CA GLY A 15 -13.38 32.02 -56.84
C GLY A 15 -13.59 32.22 -55.33
N GLU A 16 -13.23 33.33 -54.66
CA GLU A 16 -13.88 34.68 -54.63
C GLU A 16 -15.41 34.63 -54.49
N ARG A 17 -16.12 35.47 -53.73
CA ARG A 17 -15.90 36.45 -52.65
C ARG A 17 -17.32 36.78 -52.13
N ALA A 18 -17.43 37.08 -50.83
CA ALA A 18 -18.23 38.18 -50.26
C ALA A 18 -19.80 38.17 -50.27
N LEU A 19 -20.32 38.38 -49.05
CA LEU A 19 -21.49 39.17 -48.61
C LEU A 19 -22.92 38.58 -48.67
N GLY A 20 -23.62 38.68 -47.53
CA GLY A 20 -25.06 39.02 -47.51
C GLY A 20 -26.00 38.20 -46.62
N GLY A 21 -26.26 38.70 -45.40
CA GLY A 21 -27.59 38.89 -44.79
C GLY A 21 -28.59 37.73 -44.61
N GLY A 22 -29.10 37.62 -43.38
CA GLY A 22 -30.56 37.60 -43.17
C GLY A 22 -31.23 36.31 -42.66
N ALA A 23 -31.74 36.42 -41.42
CA ALA A 23 -33.05 35.93 -40.94
C ALA A 23 -33.34 34.43 -40.72
N GLY A 24 -33.97 34.17 -39.56
CA GLY A 24 -34.69 32.94 -39.19
C GLY A 24 -34.07 32.30 -37.93
N GLY A 25 -34.73 32.12 -36.79
CA GLY A 25 -36.12 32.25 -36.41
C GLY A 25 -36.38 31.28 -35.24
N VAL A 26 -36.91 31.81 -34.12
CA VAL A 26 -37.93 31.23 -33.20
C VAL A 26 -37.74 29.75 -32.76
N GLN A 27 -37.63 29.37 -31.49
CA GLN A 27 -38.69 29.46 -30.47
C GLN A 27 -38.13 29.29 -29.04
N SER A 28 -38.36 30.31 -28.22
CA SER A 28 -38.32 30.27 -26.76
C SER A 28 -39.76 30.27 -26.23
N VAL A 29 -40.14 29.24 -25.47
CA VAL A 29 -41.44 29.15 -24.82
C VAL A 29 -41.37 29.88 -23.47
N GLN A 30 -42.03 31.04 -23.39
CA GLN A 30 -42.53 31.62 -22.14
C GLN A 30 -43.98 31.17 -21.94
N ARG A 31 -44.41 30.95 -20.69
CA ARG A 31 -45.63 31.60 -20.19
C ARG A 31 -45.73 31.58 -18.67
N ALA A 32 -46.11 32.76 -18.18
CA ALA A 32 -46.28 33.19 -16.81
C ALA A 32 -47.76 32.97 -16.35
N PRO A 33 -48.15 33.43 -15.13
CA PRO A 33 -49.24 32.87 -14.32
C PRO A 33 -50.62 33.55 -14.50
N HIS A 34 -51.65 32.98 -13.89
CA HIS A 34 -52.93 33.65 -13.63
C HIS A 34 -53.46 33.43 -12.20
N ARG A 35 -54.04 34.51 -11.66
CA ARG A 35 -54.59 34.75 -10.31
C ARG A 35 -56.04 34.28 -10.12
N GLY A 36 -56.41 34.12 -8.84
CA GLY A 36 -57.74 34.42 -8.24
C GLY A 36 -58.44 33.17 -7.65
N HIS A 37 -59.15 33.17 -6.52
CA HIS A 37 -59.55 34.21 -5.55
C HIS A 37 -60.21 33.53 -4.30
N ARG A 38 -60.00 34.11 -3.10
CA ARG A 38 -60.89 34.23 -1.89
C ARG A 38 -61.40 33.03 -1.04
N GLY A 39 -61.22 33.22 0.29
CA GLY A 39 -62.13 32.87 1.40
C GLY A 39 -61.82 31.55 2.11
N GLY A 40 -61.78 31.38 3.44
CA GLY A 40 -62.04 32.22 4.61
C GLY A 40 -62.03 31.33 5.87
N ASP A 41 -61.73 31.94 7.02
CA ASP A 41 -62.09 31.60 8.42
C ASP A 41 -61.65 30.28 9.14
N ARG A 42 -61.07 30.50 10.34
CA ARG A 42 -61.25 29.85 11.69
C ARG A 42 -61.24 28.31 11.76
N GLY A 43 -60.49 27.63 12.63
CA GLY A 43 -60.29 27.86 14.05
C GLY A 43 -60.98 26.75 14.88
N ALA A 44 -60.22 26.14 15.80
CA ALA A 44 -60.65 25.34 16.97
C ALA A 44 -60.75 23.80 16.90
N ALA A 45 -60.47 23.23 18.09
CA ALA A 45 -60.67 21.86 18.62
C ALA A 45 -59.68 20.78 18.12
N GLY A 46 -59.01 19.99 18.96
CA GLY A 46 -59.19 19.68 20.38
C GLY A 46 -59.28 18.16 20.54
N ALA A 47 -58.43 17.55 21.37
CA ALA A 47 -58.74 16.36 22.17
C ALA A 47 -57.50 15.89 22.96
N ARG A 48 -57.48 16.23 24.25
CA ARG A 48 -56.78 15.47 25.30
C ARG A 48 -57.73 14.40 25.83
N ARG A 49 -57.28 13.16 25.90
CA ARG A 49 -57.69 12.07 26.82
C ARG A 49 -56.51 11.11 26.86
N GLY A 50 -56.04 10.53 27.95
CA GLY A 50 -56.46 10.50 29.34
C GLY A 50 -55.67 9.37 30.00
N VAL A 51 -54.95 9.72 31.07
CA VAL A 51 -54.73 8.99 32.34
C VAL A 51 -54.95 7.47 32.35
N ALA A 52 -53.93 6.70 32.76
CA ALA A 52 -54.01 5.76 33.89
C ALA A 52 -52.65 5.07 34.15
N GLU A 53 -51.94 5.54 35.18
CA GLU A 53 -50.95 4.75 35.93
C GLU A 53 -51.70 3.94 36.98
N HIS A 54 -51.54 2.62 36.99
CA HIS A 54 -51.81 1.78 38.15
C HIS A 54 -50.75 0.69 38.31
N SER A 55 -50.37 0.55 39.57
CA SER A 55 -49.24 -0.17 40.13
C SER A 55 -49.39 -1.69 40.14
N ALA A 56 -48.22 -2.33 40.27
CA ALA A 56 -47.93 -3.41 41.21
C ALA A 56 -47.64 -4.82 40.63
N GLN A 57 -46.53 -5.37 41.17
CA GLN A 57 -46.23 -6.78 41.45
C GLN A 57 -45.55 -7.63 40.37
N GLY A 58 -44.33 -8.08 40.69
CA GLY A 58 -43.67 -9.23 40.06
C GLY A 58 -42.16 -9.29 40.33
N CYS A 59 -41.76 -10.10 41.33
CA CYS A 59 -40.38 -10.45 41.69
C CYS A 59 -39.51 -10.99 40.52
N PRO A 60 -38.16 -11.03 40.67
CA PRO A 60 -37.22 -11.32 39.58
C PRO A 60 -36.92 -12.82 39.42
N PRO A 61 -36.34 -13.23 38.28
CA PRO A 61 -35.37 -14.33 38.26
C PRO A 61 -34.07 -13.87 37.57
N ARG A 62 -32.93 -13.85 38.28
CA ARG A 62 -31.97 -14.96 38.41
C ARG A 62 -31.46 -15.47 37.05
N GLN A 63 -30.18 -15.18 36.78
CA GLN A 63 -29.34 -15.92 35.84
C GLN A 63 -29.44 -17.43 36.09
N PRO A 64 -29.34 -18.23 35.02
CA PRO A 64 -28.70 -19.53 35.17
C PRO A 64 -27.66 -19.85 34.10
N HIS A 65 -26.51 -20.31 34.61
CA HIS A 65 -25.75 -21.49 34.17
C HIS A 65 -24.85 -21.40 32.93
N VAL A 66 -23.57 -21.19 33.25
CA VAL A 66 -22.44 -21.91 32.66
C VAL A 66 -22.71 -23.42 32.72
N TYR A 67 -22.72 -24.08 31.56
CA TYR A 67 -22.70 -25.55 31.47
C TYR A 67 -21.26 -26.02 31.25
N HIS A 68 -20.80 -26.89 32.15
CA HIS A 68 -19.61 -27.72 32.01
C HIS A 68 -19.98 -29.11 31.49
N SER A 69 -18.98 -29.75 30.84
CA SER A 69 -18.67 -31.21 30.74
C SER A 69 -18.71 -31.80 29.33
N PRO A 70 -18.05 -32.96 29.08
CA PRO A 70 -16.76 -33.42 29.63
C PRO A 70 -15.88 -34.15 28.57
N LEU A 71 -14.58 -34.26 28.80
CA LEU A 71 -13.79 -35.39 28.26
C LEU A 71 -12.84 -35.94 29.34
N ARG A 72 -13.27 -37.04 29.98
CA ARG A 72 -12.37 -38.10 30.48
C ARG A 72 -11.89 -38.87 29.23
N GLY A 73 -10.66 -39.33 29.05
CA GLY A 73 -9.55 -39.59 29.95
C GLY A 73 -8.90 -40.89 29.49
N ARG A 74 -7.59 -40.91 29.26
CA ARG A 74 -6.72 -42.10 29.33
C ARG A 74 -5.25 -41.64 29.36
N ARG A 75 -4.65 -41.77 30.55
CA ARG A 75 -3.21 -41.96 30.85
C ARG A 75 -3.05 -43.43 31.27
N PRO A 76 -1.87 -44.09 31.26
CA PRO A 76 -0.60 -43.68 31.91
C PRO A 76 0.64 -43.93 30.99
N ALA A 77 1.90 -43.59 31.30
CA ALA A 77 2.63 -43.66 32.56
C ALA A 77 3.81 -42.67 32.63
N ALA A 78 4.22 -42.38 33.87
CA ALA A 78 5.36 -41.57 34.28
C ALA A 78 6.54 -42.47 34.68
N VAL A 79 7.76 -41.95 34.58
CA VAL A 79 8.89 -42.29 35.46
C VAL A 79 9.65 -41.01 35.80
N CYS A 80 9.95 -40.84 37.09
CA CYS A 80 10.55 -39.71 37.79
C CYS A 80 12.09 -39.81 37.93
N GLY A 81 12.72 -38.66 38.24
CA GLY A 81 13.96 -38.52 39.02
C GLY A 81 15.24 -38.35 38.18
N HIS A 82 16.20 -37.46 38.46
CA HIS A 82 16.67 -36.93 39.76
C HIS A 82 17.51 -35.64 39.60
N LEU A 83 17.71 -34.96 40.73
CA LEU A 83 18.47 -33.72 40.98
C LEU A 83 20.00 -33.91 40.93
N GLY A 84 20.74 -32.82 40.68
CA GLY A 84 22.11 -32.61 41.20
C GLY A 84 23.15 -32.05 40.20
N GLY A 85 23.66 -30.84 40.42
CA GLY A 85 25.05 -30.47 40.04
C GLY A 85 26.00 -30.66 41.24
N PRO A 86 27.26 -30.16 41.27
CA PRO A 86 28.13 -29.58 40.21
C PRO A 86 29.52 -30.29 40.13
N GLY A 87 30.41 -29.87 39.21
CA GLY A 87 31.88 -30.04 39.38
C GLY A 87 32.67 -30.71 38.24
N GLU A 88 33.49 -29.89 37.58
CA GLU A 88 34.92 -30.11 37.23
C GLU A 88 35.42 -31.21 36.26
N LEU A 89 36.36 -30.74 35.41
CA LEU A 89 37.48 -31.42 34.75
C LEU A 89 37.19 -32.27 33.50
N LEU A 90 37.75 -31.87 32.34
CA LEU A 90 39.01 -32.46 31.85
C LEU A 90 39.56 -31.75 30.58
N ARG A 91 40.78 -31.21 30.76
CA ARG A 91 41.99 -31.31 29.91
C ARG A 91 41.92 -31.06 28.40
N ALA A 92 42.63 -30.00 28.00
CA ALA A 92 43.22 -29.80 26.67
C ALA A 92 44.30 -30.86 26.34
N PRO A 93 44.47 -31.23 25.05
CA PRO A 93 45.63 -31.99 24.58
C PRO A 93 46.81 -31.06 24.15
N PRO A 94 48.03 -31.60 24.02
CA PRO A 94 49.28 -30.85 24.08
C PRO A 94 49.79 -30.34 22.71
N ARG A 95 50.76 -29.43 22.81
CA ARG A 95 51.58 -28.86 21.73
C ARG A 95 52.36 -29.94 20.98
N ALA A 96 52.44 -29.80 19.65
CA ALA A 96 53.47 -30.40 18.82
C ALA A 96 54.15 -29.30 18.00
N ASP A 97 55.48 -29.28 18.07
CA ASP A 97 56.39 -28.38 17.36
C ASP A 97 56.66 -28.86 15.90
N PRO A 98 57.28 -28.02 15.05
CA PRO A 98 57.10 -28.01 13.61
C PRO A 98 58.21 -28.73 12.82
N ALA A 99 57.89 -29.28 11.64
CA ALA A 99 58.87 -29.55 10.60
C ALA A 99 58.20 -29.69 9.22
N HIS A 100 58.58 -28.77 8.31
CA HIS A 100 58.69 -28.88 6.84
C HIS A 100 57.47 -29.37 6.01
N ALA A 101 57.16 -28.84 4.83
CA ALA A 101 57.65 -27.72 4.01
C ALA A 101 56.72 -27.62 2.78
N GLY A 102 56.67 -26.42 2.18
CA GLY A 102 56.14 -26.16 0.85
C GLY A 102 54.70 -25.62 0.82
N ALA A 103 54.34 -24.57 0.09
CA ALA A 103 55.03 -23.46 -0.55
C ALA A 103 53.90 -22.52 -1.07
N ALA A 104 54.22 -21.25 -1.31
CA ALA A 104 53.42 -20.24 -2.01
C ALA A 104 52.30 -19.56 -1.20
N GLY A 105 52.56 -18.31 -0.77
CA GLY A 105 51.58 -17.42 -0.16
C GLY A 105 52.20 -16.05 0.09
N ASP A 106 51.79 -15.11 -0.74
CA ASP A 106 52.26 -13.74 -0.96
C ASP A 106 52.32 -12.83 0.29
N GLN A 107 53.10 -11.76 0.18
CA GLN A 107 53.55 -10.86 1.23
C GLN A 107 52.41 -10.19 2.00
N GLY A 108 52.49 -10.26 3.34
CA GLY A 108 51.57 -9.61 4.26
C GLY A 108 51.74 -8.09 4.28
N VAL A 109 50.69 -7.38 3.85
CA VAL A 109 50.43 -5.99 4.21
C VAL A 109 49.50 -5.99 5.43
N PRO A 110 49.78 -5.23 6.51
CA PRO A 110 48.99 -5.30 7.74
C PRO A 110 47.56 -4.80 7.52
N TYR A 111 46.59 -5.68 7.79
CA TYR A 111 45.16 -5.40 7.80
C TYR A 111 44.83 -4.35 8.87
N ARG A 112 44.61 -3.10 8.43
CA ARG A 112 43.87 -2.10 9.22
C ARG A 112 42.37 -2.41 9.11
N PRO A 113 41.60 -2.41 10.20
CA PRO A 113 40.16 -2.57 10.11
C PRO A 113 39.61 -1.35 9.34
N ARG A 114 39.06 -1.59 8.15
CA ARG A 114 38.25 -0.58 7.46
C ARG A 114 37.06 -0.31 8.36
N ARG A 115 37.03 0.88 8.97
CA ARG A 115 35.83 1.44 9.61
C ARG A 115 34.65 1.17 8.69
N GLY A 116 33.71 0.33 9.15
CA GLY A 116 32.45 0.11 8.48
C GLY A 116 31.80 1.48 8.28
N ARG A 117 31.66 1.90 7.03
CA ARG A 117 30.78 3.02 6.71
C ARG A 117 29.37 2.50 6.97
N HIS A 118 28.73 3.02 8.01
CA HIS A 118 27.28 2.92 8.16
C HIS A 118 26.62 3.31 6.82
N PRO A 119 25.64 2.53 6.32
CA PRO A 119 24.88 2.91 5.14
C PRO A 119 23.85 3.98 5.53
N ALA A 120 24.31 5.16 5.96
CA ALA A 120 23.46 6.33 6.27
C ALA A 120 23.49 7.37 5.13
N GLN A 121 23.93 6.98 3.93
CA GLN A 121 24.01 7.88 2.78
C GLN A 121 23.37 7.23 1.56
N ARG A 122 22.05 7.44 1.40
CA ARG A 122 21.39 7.67 0.09
C ARG A 122 19.91 7.96 0.28
N TRP A 123 19.61 9.21 0.59
CA TRP A 123 18.41 9.89 0.11
C TRP A 123 18.85 10.80 -1.03
N PRO A 124 18.37 10.55 -2.26
CA PRO A 124 17.28 11.39 -2.75
C PRO A 124 16.18 10.56 -3.41
N LEU A 125 14.99 10.53 -2.81
CA LEU A 125 13.77 10.08 -3.46
C LEU A 125 12.95 11.31 -3.88
N ALA A 126 13.39 12.00 -4.93
CA ALA A 126 12.58 12.91 -5.74
C ALA A 126 13.17 13.00 -7.17
N GLY A 127 12.30 13.06 -8.17
CA GLY A 127 12.60 12.77 -9.57
C GLY A 127 13.62 13.66 -10.28
N ARG A 128 14.26 13.04 -11.29
CA ARG A 128 15.10 13.58 -12.38
C ARG A 128 16.22 14.58 -12.03
N GLY A 129 17.44 14.16 -12.38
CA GLY A 129 18.53 15.07 -12.78
C GLY A 129 19.80 14.89 -11.93
N ASP A 130 20.83 14.29 -12.54
CA ASP A 130 22.18 14.17 -12.02
C ASP A 130 22.77 15.51 -11.53
N ARG A 131 23.34 15.49 -10.32
CA ARG A 131 24.69 15.98 -9.95
C ARG A 131 24.86 15.84 -8.43
N ALA A 132 26.05 15.42 -7.99
CA ALA A 132 26.41 15.40 -6.58
C ALA A 132 26.26 16.82 -5.97
N PRO A 133 25.54 17.00 -4.84
CA PRO A 133 25.34 18.33 -4.30
C PRO A 133 26.64 18.80 -3.63
N ARG A 134 27.14 19.96 -4.06
CA ARG A 134 27.84 20.89 -3.14
C ARG A 134 26.96 21.05 -1.90
N GLU A 135 27.57 21.13 -0.73
CA GLU A 135 26.92 21.21 0.59
C GLU A 135 25.85 22.33 0.63
N ALA A 136 24.67 22.01 0.11
CA ALA A 136 23.56 22.94 -0.02
C ALA A 136 22.97 23.11 1.36
N ALA A 137 22.81 24.37 1.79
CA ALA A 137 22.14 24.73 3.03
C ALA A 137 20.79 23.99 3.09
N VAL A 138 20.63 23.13 4.10
CA VAL A 138 19.37 22.44 4.35
C VAL A 138 18.37 23.50 4.82
N SER A 139 17.17 23.54 4.23
CA SER A 139 16.13 24.48 4.64
C SER A 139 15.72 24.22 6.09
N ALA A 140 15.49 25.24 6.90
CA ALA A 140 15.02 25.07 8.28
C ALA A 140 13.56 24.58 8.39
N LEU A 141 12.82 24.51 7.28
CA LEU A 141 11.39 24.18 7.24
C LEU A 141 11.11 23.09 6.21
N HIS A 142 10.52 21.98 6.65
CA HIS A 142 10.21 20.81 5.84
C HIS A 142 8.74 20.40 6.02
N LEU A 143 8.08 20.03 4.92
CA LEU A 143 6.75 19.40 4.94
C LEU A 143 6.79 18.09 4.15
N PHE A 144 6.53 16.96 4.82
CA PHE A 144 6.24 15.68 4.18
C PHE A 144 4.73 15.57 3.99
N LEU A 145 4.29 15.57 2.73
CA LEU A 145 2.89 15.60 2.36
C LEU A 145 2.52 14.38 1.50
N GLY A 146 1.63 13.54 1.99
CA GLY A 146 1.03 12.44 1.22
C GLY A 146 0.59 11.26 2.08
N GLU A 147 0.00 10.25 1.45
CA GLU A 147 -0.61 9.10 2.14
C GLU A 147 0.36 7.92 2.39
N GLU A 148 1.55 7.94 1.78
CA GLU A 148 2.50 6.83 1.87
C GLU A 148 3.41 6.98 3.10
N ASP A 149 2.98 6.36 4.21
CA ASP A 149 3.63 6.43 5.51
C ASP A 149 5.11 5.99 5.48
N LEU A 150 5.47 4.99 4.65
CA LEU A 150 6.87 4.53 4.56
C LEU A 150 7.80 5.65 4.09
N LEU A 151 7.40 6.41 3.06
CA LEU A 151 8.20 7.51 2.53
C LEU A 151 8.34 8.65 3.54
N ILE A 152 7.28 8.92 4.32
CA ILE A 152 7.30 9.90 5.39
C ILE A 152 8.29 9.46 6.48
N GLU A 153 8.16 8.24 6.99
CA GLU A 153 9.02 7.71 8.05
C GLU A 153 10.50 7.70 7.65
N GLU A 154 10.81 7.18 6.47
CA GLU A 154 12.19 7.13 5.95
C GLU A 154 12.76 8.53 5.71
N GLY A 155 11.97 9.43 5.12
CA GLY A 155 12.38 10.80 4.83
C GLY A 155 12.62 11.62 6.10
N VAL A 156 11.71 11.54 7.07
CA VAL A 156 11.86 12.19 8.38
C VAL A 156 13.08 11.64 9.10
N ARG A 157 13.25 10.31 9.15
CA ARG A 157 14.43 9.68 9.76
C ARG A 157 15.73 10.14 9.09
N ALA A 158 15.79 10.16 7.77
CA ALA A 158 16.96 10.59 7.03
C ALA A 158 17.31 12.07 7.28
N LEU A 159 16.32 12.94 7.43
CA LEU A 159 16.55 14.33 7.81
C LEU A 159 17.04 14.46 9.25
N ILE A 160 16.44 13.75 10.21
CA ILE A 160 16.92 13.74 11.60
C ILE A 160 18.38 13.26 11.64
N ASP A 161 18.71 12.18 10.93
CA ASP A 161 20.06 11.63 10.87
C ASP A 161 21.08 12.59 10.25
N ARG A 162 20.64 13.45 9.33
CA ARG A 162 21.47 14.49 8.72
C ARG A 162 21.61 15.74 9.59
N LEU A 163 20.55 16.14 10.28
CA LEU A 163 20.48 17.40 11.03
C LEU A 163 21.00 17.27 12.46
N LEU A 164 20.83 16.10 13.09
CA LEU A 164 21.09 15.92 14.50
C LEU A 164 21.85 14.60 14.79
N PRO A 165 23.13 14.70 15.21
CA PRO A 165 23.92 13.54 15.64
C PRO A 165 23.23 12.76 16.75
N PRO A 166 23.40 11.43 16.83
CA PRO A 166 22.73 10.60 17.84
C PRO A 166 22.90 11.08 19.28
N GLN A 167 24.07 11.61 19.66
CA GLN A 167 24.33 12.09 21.02
C GLN A 167 23.51 13.33 21.42
N ASP A 168 23.10 14.17 20.47
CA ASP A 168 22.43 15.44 20.76
C ASP A 168 20.91 15.29 20.80
N ARG A 169 20.37 14.16 20.30
CA ARG A 169 18.93 13.90 20.16
C ARG A 169 18.19 13.95 21.49
N ALA A 170 18.81 13.51 22.58
CA ALA A 170 18.16 13.45 23.89
C ALA A 170 17.69 14.83 24.39
N LEU A 171 18.37 15.92 23.98
CA LEU A 171 18.09 17.28 24.45
C LEU A 171 17.56 18.19 23.33
N ASN A 172 17.81 17.83 22.06
CA ASN A 172 17.54 18.68 20.90
C ASN A 172 16.57 18.09 19.87
N LEU A 173 15.94 16.94 20.14
CA LEU A 173 14.88 16.37 19.30
C LEU A 173 13.56 16.32 20.05
N ASP A 174 12.57 17.05 19.56
CA ASP A 174 11.18 16.89 19.97
C ASP A 174 10.38 16.22 18.85
N VAL A 175 9.58 15.22 19.20
CA VAL A 175 8.57 14.64 18.31
C VAL A 175 7.21 14.82 18.97
N VAL A 176 6.33 15.57 18.32
CA VAL A 176 4.98 15.86 18.80
C VAL A 176 3.93 15.45 17.78
N ASP A 177 2.74 15.19 18.29
CA ASP A 177 1.60 14.80 17.47
C ASP A 177 0.54 15.90 17.52
N ALA A 178 0.24 16.50 16.37
CA ALA A 178 -0.70 17.60 16.24
C ALA A 178 -2.14 17.19 16.63
N ALA A 179 -2.46 15.89 16.60
CA ALA A 179 -3.74 15.38 17.06
C ALA A 179 -3.96 15.51 18.58
N THR A 180 -2.87 15.58 19.35
CA THR A 180 -2.91 15.57 20.83
C THR A 180 -2.24 16.78 21.47
N THR A 181 -1.55 17.61 20.68
CA THR A 181 -0.75 18.74 21.16
C THR A 181 -1.38 20.06 20.71
N PRO A 182 -1.72 20.98 21.62
CA PRO A 182 -2.24 22.30 21.26
C PRO A 182 -1.26 23.09 20.38
N ALA A 183 -1.77 23.89 19.44
CA ALA A 183 -0.94 24.68 18.52
C ALA A 183 0.04 25.62 19.24
N ALA A 184 -0.37 26.22 20.36
CA ALA A 184 0.48 27.12 21.15
C ALA A 184 1.72 26.40 21.74
N ASP A 185 1.57 25.13 22.14
CA ASP A 185 2.68 24.33 22.64
C ASP A 185 3.64 23.97 21.50
N ILE A 186 3.10 23.71 20.30
CA ILE A 186 3.90 23.44 19.11
C ILE A 186 4.73 24.69 18.74
N THR A 187 4.13 25.87 18.67
CA THR A 187 4.87 27.11 18.36
C THR A 187 5.94 27.41 19.41
N THR A 188 5.66 27.18 20.70
CA THR A 188 6.64 27.35 21.77
C THR A 188 7.86 26.45 21.58
N ARG A 189 7.67 25.20 21.18
CA ARG A 189 8.77 24.27 20.90
C ARG A 189 9.57 24.67 19.66
N LEU A 190 8.91 25.20 18.64
CA LEU A 190 9.56 25.72 17.42
C LEU A 190 10.44 26.94 17.73
N ASP A 191 10.03 27.79 18.67
CA ASP A 191 10.78 28.97 19.14
C ASP A 191 11.90 28.65 20.14
N THR A 192 11.94 27.43 20.66
CA THR A 192 12.93 27.03 21.66
C THR A 192 14.30 26.85 21.02
N LEU A 193 15.32 27.53 21.55
CA LEU A 193 16.70 27.41 21.07
C LEU A 193 17.32 26.04 21.40
N PRO A 194 18.33 25.59 20.65
CA PRO A 194 19.07 24.37 20.97
C PRO A 194 19.74 24.43 22.35
N PHE A 195 19.75 23.29 23.04
CA PHE A 195 20.41 23.13 24.33
C PHE A 195 21.79 22.50 24.13
N PHE A 196 22.86 23.26 24.40
CA PHE A 196 24.27 22.87 24.20
C PHE A 196 24.57 22.21 22.83
N GLY A 197 23.96 22.71 21.75
CA GLY A 197 24.18 22.23 20.38
C GLY A 197 23.96 23.31 19.33
N GLU A 198 24.25 23.00 18.07
CA GLU A 198 24.06 23.93 16.96
C GLU A 198 22.62 23.95 16.43
N ARG A 199 21.88 22.85 16.59
CA ARG A 199 20.55 22.66 15.99
C ARG A 199 19.59 21.99 16.97
N ARG A 200 18.33 22.40 16.88
CA ARG A 200 17.17 21.76 17.50
C ARG A 200 16.26 21.28 16.38
N VAL A 201 15.75 20.06 16.45
CA VAL A 201 14.81 19.52 15.49
C VAL A 201 13.46 19.32 16.18
N VAL A 202 12.39 19.84 15.58
CA VAL A 202 11.03 19.62 16.05
C VAL A 202 10.24 18.93 14.93
N VAL A 203 9.81 17.71 15.19
CA VAL A 203 8.95 16.94 14.29
C VAL A 203 7.51 17.08 14.74
N VAL A 204 6.67 17.65 13.89
CA VAL A 204 5.23 17.80 14.11
C VAL A 204 4.50 16.82 13.19
N ARG A 205 3.97 15.74 13.74
CA ARG A 205 3.24 14.73 12.98
C ARG A 205 1.77 15.10 12.84
N HIS A 206 1.15 14.66 11.76
CA HIS A 206 -0.30 14.78 11.50
C HIS A 206 -0.82 16.21 11.57
N LEU A 207 -0.09 17.17 10.97
CA LEU A 207 -0.47 18.58 10.95
C LEU A 207 -1.92 18.79 10.46
N ASP A 208 -2.42 17.92 9.60
CA ASP A 208 -3.77 17.91 9.06
C ASP A 208 -4.88 17.48 10.03
N GLU A 209 -4.51 16.87 11.16
CA GLU A 209 -5.44 16.56 12.25
C GLU A 209 -5.63 17.73 13.23
N LEU A 210 -4.86 18.80 13.05
CA LEU A 210 -4.95 19.99 13.88
C LEU A 210 -6.23 20.78 13.53
N PRO A 211 -7.03 21.21 14.53
CA PRO A 211 -8.23 22.02 14.29
C PRO A 211 -7.95 23.30 13.47
N ALA A 212 -8.97 23.79 12.76
CA ALA A 212 -8.82 24.91 11.83
C ALA A 212 -8.28 26.20 12.49
N ASP A 213 -8.65 26.47 13.73
CA ASP A 213 -8.11 27.57 14.55
C ASP A 213 -6.64 27.36 14.89
N GLY A 214 -6.24 26.15 15.26
CA GLY A 214 -4.83 25.86 15.51
C GLY A 214 -3.96 25.87 14.24
N LEU A 215 -4.50 25.45 13.08
CA LEU A 215 -3.81 25.60 11.79
C LEU A 215 -3.52 27.06 11.46
N ARG A 216 -4.43 27.99 11.82
CA ARG A 216 -4.19 29.43 11.68
C ARG A 216 -3.07 29.91 12.58
N VAL A 217 -2.97 29.41 13.82
CA VAL A 217 -1.86 29.73 14.73
C VAL A 217 -0.52 29.32 14.12
N ILE A 218 -0.42 28.10 13.57
CA ILE A 218 0.79 27.64 12.88
C ILE A 218 1.08 28.48 11.63
N GLU A 219 0.05 28.80 10.83
CA GLU A 219 0.19 29.65 9.65
C GLU A 219 0.69 31.06 9.99
N GLU A 220 0.13 31.69 11.02
CA GLU A 220 0.54 33.02 11.48
C GLU A 220 1.95 33.00 12.04
N HIS A 221 2.32 31.97 12.80
CA HIS A 221 3.67 31.79 13.29
C HIS A 221 4.69 31.72 12.15
N LEU A 222 4.49 30.82 11.18
CA LEU A 222 5.39 30.63 10.04
C LEU A 222 5.35 31.80 9.03
N ALA A 223 4.33 32.65 9.06
CA ALA A 223 4.28 33.84 8.21
C ALA A 223 5.39 34.86 8.51
N HIS A 224 5.96 34.82 9.71
CA HIS A 224 7.06 35.70 10.14
C HIS A 224 8.44 35.19 9.72
N GLY A 225 8.53 33.99 9.14
CA GLY A 225 9.77 33.36 8.71
C GLY A 225 9.94 31.95 9.27
N PRO A 226 10.99 31.22 8.85
CA PRO A 226 11.34 29.94 9.45
C PRO A 226 11.65 30.10 10.95
N PRO A 227 11.20 29.17 11.80
CA PRO A 227 11.49 29.20 13.23
C PRO A 227 13.00 28.94 13.49
N PRO A 228 13.50 29.23 14.71
CA PRO A 228 14.89 28.94 15.08
C PRO A 228 15.19 27.43 15.12
N ALA A 229 14.17 26.59 15.39
CA ALA A 229 14.30 25.14 15.26
C ALA A 229 14.20 24.68 13.78
N GLU A 230 14.89 23.59 13.46
CA GLU A 230 14.69 22.82 12.25
C GLU A 230 13.32 22.12 12.32
N ALA A 231 12.34 22.67 11.62
CA ALA A 231 10.94 22.26 11.72
C ALA A 231 10.59 21.25 10.63
N ILE A 232 10.14 20.06 11.04
CA ILE A 232 9.73 18.97 10.15
C ILE A 232 8.26 18.67 10.40
N PHE A 233 7.41 18.99 9.44
CA PHE A 233 5.97 18.70 9.50
C PHE A 233 5.64 17.47 8.66
N THR A 234 4.71 16.64 9.12
CA THR A 234 4.09 15.59 8.31
C THR A 234 2.58 15.81 8.23
N ALA A 235 2.00 15.55 7.06
CA ALA A 235 0.57 15.63 6.83
C ALA A 235 0.14 14.64 5.74
N ARG A 236 -1.04 14.05 5.85
CA ARG A 236 -1.58 13.23 4.75
C ARG A 236 -2.18 14.09 3.65
N ALA A 237 -2.93 15.11 4.04
CA ALA A 237 -3.51 16.07 3.12
C ALA A 237 -3.36 17.50 3.63
N LEU A 238 -3.16 18.46 2.71
CA LEU A 238 -3.14 19.88 3.05
C LEU A 238 -3.70 20.67 1.87
N ASP A 239 -4.47 21.72 2.14
CA ASP A 239 -5.01 22.57 1.08
C ASP A 239 -3.86 23.26 0.31
N ARG A 240 -3.64 22.82 -0.92
CA ARG A 240 -2.58 23.31 -1.81
C ARG A 240 -2.80 24.74 -2.28
N ARG A 241 -4.00 25.30 -2.12
CA ARG A 241 -4.32 26.72 -2.41
C ARG A 241 -4.19 27.59 -1.16
N GLY A 242 -4.19 26.96 0.01
CA GLY A 242 -4.07 27.59 1.32
C GLY A 242 -2.79 28.42 1.47
N ARG A 243 -2.83 29.40 2.39
CA ARG A 243 -1.67 30.26 2.67
C ARG A 243 -0.55 29.48 3.36
N LEU A 244 -0.88 28.59 4.29
CA LEU A 244 0.09 27.67 4.92
C LEU A 244 0.92 26.85 3.91
N PHE A 245 0.29 26.22 2.91
CA PHE A 245 1.03 25.48 1.88
C PHE A 245 1.94 26.38 1.02
N ARG A 246 1.53 27.62 0.76
CA ARG A 246 2.36 28.62 0.06
C ARG A 246 3.58 29.04 0.89
N ILE A 247 3.45 29.13 2.22
CA ILE A 247 4.57 29.39 3.14
C ILE A 247 5.60 28.26 3.05
N PHE A 248 5.16 27.00 3.12
CA PHE A 248 6.07 25.85 2.97
C PHE A 248 6.81 25.84 1.62
N GLN A 249 6.15 26.25 0.54
CA GLN A 249 6.78 26.34 -0.78
C GLN A 249 7.78 27.50 -0.91
N SER A 250 7.53 28.64 -0.25
CA SER A 250 8.38 29.82 -0.38
C SER A 250 9.54 29.86 0.60
N GLN A 251 9.37 29.28 1.79
CA GLN A 251 10.34 29.34 2.89
C GLN A 251 10.99 27.99 3.22
N GLY A 252 10.49 26.88 2.66
CA GLY A 252 10.92 25.54 3.03
C GLY A 252 10.97 24.57 1.85
N THR A 253 10.99 23.28 2.17
CA THR A 253 10.97 22.19 1.20
C THR A 253 9.76 21.29 1.41
N VAL A 254 8.96 21.10 0.36
CA VAL A 254 7.83 20.15 0.34
C VAL A 254 8.27 18.82 -0.28
N HIS A 255 8.21 17.76 0.51
CA HIS A 255 8.50 16.37 0.12
C HIS A 255 7.18 15.66 -0.16
N ARG A 256 6.97 15.24 -1.42
CA ARG A 256 5.76 14.50 -1.81
C ARG A 256 5.91 13.02 -1.47
N CYS A 257 4.97 12.52 -0.67
CA CYS A 257 4.90 11.14 -0.21
C CYS A 257 3.60 10.50 -0.70
N ASP A 258 3.30 10.68 -1.98
CA ASP A 258 2.15 10.06 -2.62
C ASP A 258 2.46 8.57 -2.89
N PRO A 259 1.48 7.65 -2.73
CA PRO A 259 1.66 6.26 -3.12
C PRO A 259 2.10 6.14 -4.58
N PRO A 260 3.08 5.27 -4.91
CA PRO A 260 3.55 5.15 -6.28
C PRO A 260 2.45 4.59 -7.17
N SER A 261 2.34 5.12 -8.39
CA SER A 261 1.50 4.49 -9.40
C SER A 261 2.04 3.10 -9.77
N PRO A 262 1.21 2.21 -10.36
CA PRO A 262 1.68 0.92 -10.86
C PRO A 262 2.83 1.02 -11.88
N ARG A 263 3.00 2.19 -12.53
CA ARG A 263 4.10 2.47 -13.46
C ARG A 263 5.38 2.87 -12.74
N GLU A 264 5.29 3.50 -11.58
CA GLU A 264 6.44 3.99 -10.79
C GLU A 264 6.95 2.93 -9.81
N ALA A 265 6.07 2.05 -9.32
CA ALA A 265 6.41 1.02 -8.34
C ALA A 265 7.58 0.11 -8.78
N PRO A 266 7.69 -0.38 -10.03
CA PRO A 266 8.83 -1.21 -10.44
C PRO A 266 10.17 -0.47 -10.34
N ALA A 267 10.19 0.83 -10.68
CA ALA A 267 11.39 1.64 -10.57
C ALA A 267 11.76 1.90 -9.10
N TRP A 268 10.77 2.04 -8.22
CA TRP A 268 11.01 2.14 -6.77
C TRP A 268 11.60 0.84 -6.22
N VAL A 269 11.02 -0.30 -6.57
CA VAL A 269 11.49 -1.63 -6.15
C VAL A 269 12.95 -1.87 -6.58
N ALA A 270 13.29 -1.53 -7.81
CA ALA A 270 14.67 -1.64 -8.30
C ALA A 270 15.66 -0.76 -7.50
N ARG A 271 15.23 0.44 -7.08
CA ARG A 271 16.03 1.31 -6.21
C ARG A 271 16.16 0.74 -4.80
N ALA A 272 15.10 0.16 -4.24
CA ALA A 272 15.14 -0.52 -2.94
C ALA A 272 16.13 -1.69 -2.97
N ALA A 273 16.13 -2.49 -4.04
CA ALA A 273 17.11 -3.56 -4.22
C ALA A 273 18.55 -3.01 -4.31
N ALA A 274 18.75 -1.91 -5.04
CA ALA A 274 20.05 -1.25 -5.15
C ALA A 274 20.57 -0.71 -3.80
N ALA A 275 19.68 -0.24 -2.92
CA ALA A 275 20.05 0.19 -1.56
C ALA A 275 20.59 -0.97 -0.72
N LEU A 276 20.15 -2.20 -0.99
CA LEU A 276 20.66 -3.44 -0.39
C LEU A 276 21.87 -4.04 -1.15
N GLY A 277 22.43 -3.32 -2.12
CA GLY A 277 23.55 -3.78 -2.93
C GLY A 277 23.18 -4.86 -3.95
N LYS A 278 21.89 -4.97 -4.32
CA LYS A 278 21.38 -5.90 -5.33
C LYS A 278 20.98 -5.19 -6.61
N GLN A 279 21.07 -5.88 -7.73
CA GLN A 279 20.53 -5.48 -9.02
C GLN A 279 19.21 -6.20 -9.23
N MET A 280 18.21 -5.48 -9.75
CA MET A 280 16.93 -6.07 -10.10
C MET A 280 16.49 -5.52 -11.46
N GLY A 281 16.44 -6.39 -12.46
CA GLY A 281 16.02 -6.01 -13.81
C GLY A 281 14.53 -5.65 -13.89
N PRO A 282 14.08 -4.97 -14.96
CA PRO A 282 12.69 -4.55 -15.13
C PRO A 282 11.68 -5.71 -15.04
N GLN A 283 12.06 -6.88 -15.55
CA GLN A 283 11.20 -8.07 -15.52
C GLN A 283 10.96 -8.59 -14.10
N ALA A 284 12.02 -8.66 -13.27
CA ALA A 284 11.92 -9.08 -11.88
C ALA A 284 11.17 -8.06 -11.02
N ALA A 285 11.48 -6.76 -11.19
CA ALA A 285 10.78 -5.70 -10.47
C ALA A 285 9.29 -5.64 -10.81
N GLY A 286 8.94 -5.77 -12.09
CA GLY A 286 7.55 -5.79 -12.52
C GLY A 286 6.82 -7.08 -12.13
N ALA A 287 7.51 -8.22 -12.08
CA ALA A 287 6.94 -9.45 -11.52
C ALA A 287 6.64 -9.30 -10.02
N LEU A 288 7.54 -8.68 -9.25
CA LEU A 288 7.32 -8.47 -7.82
C LEU A 288 6.12 -7.54 -7.56
N VAL A 289 6.04 -6.41 -8.27
CA VAL A 289 4.89 -5.50 -8.18
C VAL A 289 3.59 -6.17 -8.61
N ALA A 290 3.64 -7.06 -9.60
CA ALA A 290 2.47 -7.82 -10.02
C ALA A 290 1.98 -8.85 -8.98
N LEU A 291 2.87 -9.32 -8.09
CA LEU A 291 2.56 -10.31 -7.05
C LEU A 291 2.24 -9.67 -5.69
N ALA A 292 2.84 -8.51 -5.40
CA ALA A 292 2.76 -7.83 -4.10
C ALA A 292 1.95 -6.53 -4.12
N GLY A 293 1.47 -6.12 -5.30
CA GLY A 293 0.79 -4.84 -5.49
C GLY A 293 1.76 -3.66 -5.39
N THR A 294 1.23 -2.49 -5.00
CA THR A 294 1.96 -1.21 -4.95
C THR A 294 2.25 -0.72 -3.54
N HIS A 295 1.88 -1.49 -2.51
CA HIS A 295 2.11 -1.14 -1.11
C HIS A 295 3.61 -1.15 -0.80
N LEU A 296 4.20 0.02 -0.58
CA LEU A 296 5.65 0.14 -0.47
C LEU A 296 6.25 -0.64 0.69
N ARG A 297 5.56 -0.68 1.84
CA ARG A 297 6.04 -1.45 2.99
C ARG A 297 6.11 -2.96 2.70
N ILE A 298 5.13 -3.51 1.98
CA ILE A 298 5.15 -4.91 1.57
C ILE A 298 6.27 -5.12 0.55
N LEU A 299 6.39 -4.24 -0.44
CA LEU A 299 7.44 -4.31 -1.45
C LEU A 299 8.84 -4.22 -0.82
N ALA A 300 9.05 -3.35 0.17
CA ALA A 300 10.31 -3.25 0.92
C ALA A 300 10.69 -4.60 1.56
N LEU A 301 9.75 -5.20 2.30
CA LEU A 301 9.96 -6.48 2.98
C LEU A 301 10.23 -7.61 1.99
N GLU A 302 9.53 -7.64 0.86
CA GLU A 302 9.78 -8.66 -0.17
C GLU A 302 11.13 -8.48 -0.86
N VAL A 303 11.56 -7.23 -1.08
CA VAL A 303 12.91 -6.94 -1.59
C VAL A 303 13.99 -7.36 -0.59
N GLU A 304 13.79 -7.11 0.71
CA GLU A 304 14.71 -7.57 1.77
C GLU A 304 14.79 -9.10 1.82
N LYS A 305 13.65 -9.79 1.76
CA LYS A 305 13.59 -11.26 1.69
C LYS A 305 14.31 -11.79 0.47
N LEU A 306 14.10 -11.19 -0.70
CA LEU A 306 14.77 -11.57 -1.94
C LEU A 306 16.28 -11.36 -1.85
N ALA A 307 16.71 -10.21 -1.32
CA ALA A 307 18.12 -9.91 -1.11
C ALA A 307 18.80 -10.93 -0.17
N ALA A 308 18.10 -11.36 0.89
CA ALA A 308 18.55 -12.41 1.78
C ALA A 308 18.58 -13.79 1.10
N TYR A 309 17.54 -14.12 0.33
CA TYR A 309 17.42 -15.39 -0.39
C TYR A 309 18.53 -15.58 -1.44
N VAL A 310 18.84 -14.55 -2.22
CA VAL A 310 19.90 -14.63 -3.23
C VAL A 310 21.32 -14.63 -2.63
N GLY A 311 21.47 -14.30 -1.35
CA GLY A 311 22.72 -14.39 -0.62
C GLY A 311 23.80 -13.48 -1.19
N SER A 312 24.93 -14.03 -1.65
CA SER A 312 26.02 -13.26 -2.25
C SER A 312 25.81 -12.89 -3.72
N ARG A 313 24.82 -13.49 -4.41
CA ARG A 313 24.54 -13.17 -5.82
C ARG A 313 24.17 -11.68 -5.97
N PRO A 314 24.73 -10.98 -6.96
CA PRO A 314 24.49 -9.55 -7.11
C PRO A 314 23.12 -9.24 -7.73
N GLU A 315 22.50 -10.18 -8.43
CA GLU A 315 21.25 -9.98 -9.17
C GLU A 315 20.08 -10.79 -8.58
N ILE A 316 18.90 -10.16 -8.52
CA ILE A 316 17.61 -10.79 -8.21
C ILE A 316 16.86 -10.98 -9.52
N THR A 317 16.57 -12.22 -9.87
CA THR A 317 15.90 -12.61 -11.13
C THR A 317 14.39 -12.80 -10.95
N SER A 318 13.65 -12.90 -12.05
CA SER A 318 12.20 -13.21 -12.01
C SER A 318 11.90 -14.58 -11.38
N ASP A 319 12.80 -15.55 -11.54
CA ASP A 319 12.65 -16.87 -10.94
C ASP A 319 12.83 -16.82 -9.41
N ASP A 320 13.76 -15.99 -8.92
CA ASP A 320 13.91 -15.73 -7.48
C ASP A 320 12.64 -15.09 -6.90
N VAL A 321 12.04 -14.14 -7.64
CA VAL A 321 10.76 -13.52 -7.27
C VAL A 321 9.64 -14.55 -7.18
N GLU A 322 9.51 -15.43 -8.16
CA GLU A 322 8.49 -16.48 -8.16
C GLU A 322 8.68 -17.46 -7.00
N ALA A 323 9.92 -17.83 -6.68
CA ALA A 323 10.22 -18.72 -5.56
C ALA A 323 9.85 -18.11 -4.19
N VAL A 324 10.11 -16.82 -3.98
CA VAL A 324 9.99 -16.17 -2.66
C VAL A 324 8.63 -15.49 -2.44
N ALA A 325 8.08 -14.83 -3.46
CA ALA A 325 6.85 -14.02 -3.37
C ALA A 325 5.57 -14.86 -3.55
N SER A 326 5.69 -16.17 -3.76
CA SER A 326 4.58 -17.14 -3.91
C SER A 326 3.60 -17.20 -2.73
N ARG A 327 3.95 -16.62 -1.57
CA ARG A 327 3.17 -16.68 -0.31
C ARG A 327 2.32 -15.44 -0.01
N LEU A 328 2.32 -14.43 -0.87
CA LEU A 328 1.50 -13.23 -0.66
C LEU A 328 0.01 -13.54 -0.86
N ALA A 329 -0.89 -12.91 -0.10
CA ALA A 329 -2.33 -13.16 -0.18
C ALA A 329 -2.89 -12.99 -1.62
N GLU A 330 -2.38 -12.00 -2.37
CA GLU A 330 -2.72 -11.85 -3.80
C GLU A 330 -2.22 -13.02 -4.66
N THR A 331 -1.06 -13.58 -4.35
CA THR A 331 -0.53 -14.77 -5.03
C THR A 331 -1.29 -16.04 -4.63
N SER A 332 -1.67 -16.16 -3.36
CA SER A 332 -2.49 -17.24 -2.83
C SER A 332 -3.91 -17.24 -3.42
N VAL A 333 -4.51 -16.08 -3.71
CA VAL A 333 -5.80 -16.04 -4.42
C VAL A 333 -5.69 -16.43 -5.90
N PHE A 334 -4.55 -16.15 -6.57
CA PHE A 334 -4.30 -16.70 -7.89
C PHE A 334 -4.25 -18.24 -7.84
N ALA A 335 -3.53 -18.83 -6.90
CA ALA A 335 -3.48 -20.28 -6.73
C ALA A 335 -4.86 -20.89 -6.43
N LEU A 336 -5.67 -20.23 -5.59
CA LEU A 336 -7.05 -20.64 -5.34
C LEU A 336 -7.90 -20.60 -6.61
N THR A 337 -7.90 -19.49 -7.32
CA THR A 337 -8.74 -19.31 -8.53
C THR A 337 -8.27 -20.19 -9.69
N ASP A 338 -6.96 -20.45 -9.82
CA ASP A 338 -6.42 -21.43 -10.76
C ASP A 338 -6.90 -22.85 -10.41
N ALA A 339 -6.85 -23.26 -9.14
CA ALA A 339 -7.35 -24.56 -8.71
C ALA A 339 -8.87 -24.72 -8.92
N ILE A 340 -9.64 -23.64 -8.74
CA ILE A 340 -11.08 -23.61 -9.07
C ILE A 340 -11.27 -23.78 -10.58
N GLY A 341 -10.52 -23.03 -11.39
CA GLY A 341 -10.56 -23.12 -12.85
C GLY A 341 -10.17 -24.50 -13.39
N ASP A 342 -9.22 -25.17 -12.74
CA ASP A 342 -8.78 -26.53 -13.04
C ASP A 342 -9.72 -27.61 -12.49
N ARG A 343 -10.87 -27.24 -11.92
CA ARG A 343 -11.87 -28.17 -11.38
C ARG A 343 -11.32 -29.08 -10.29
N ASN A 344 -10.35 -28.59 -9.52
CA ASN A 344 -9.71 -29.37 -8.47
C ASN A 344 -10.16 -28.88 -7.08
N PRO A 345 -11.32 -29.35 -6.57
CA PRO A 345 -11.86 -28.87 -5.31
C PRO A 345 -10.93 -29.17 -4.13
N ARG A 346 -10.13 -30.26 -4.20
CA ARG A 346 -9.15 -30.57 -3.17
C ARG A 346 -8.07 -29.49 -3.08
N LYS A 347 -7.44 -29.14 -4.21
CA LYS A 347 -6.42 -28.08 -4.25
C LYS A 347 -7.02 -26.71 -3.92
N ALA A 348 -8.23 -26.44 -4.39
CA ALA A 348 -8.92 -25.19 -4.12
C ALA A 348 -9.22 -25.03 -2.62
N LEU A 349 -9.73 -26.06 -1.94
CA LEU A 349 -9.98 -26.00 -0.49
C LEU A 349 -8.68 -25.86 0.31
N GLN A 350 -7.58 -26.51 -0.10
CA GLN A 350 -6.27 -26.32 0.54
C GLN A 350 -5.76 -24.87 0.38
N ALA A 351 -5.93 -24.28 -0.80
CA ALA A 351 -5.54 -22.89 -1.04
C ALA A 351 -6.43 -21.90 -0.25
N LEU A 352 -7.72 -22.20 -0.13
CA LEU A 352 -8.66 -21.42 0.70
C LEU A 352 -8.26 -21.48 2.18
N GLU A 353 -7.96 -22.68 2.69
CA GLU A 353 -7.53 -22.87 4.09
C GLU A 353 -6.27 -22.05 4.38
N ALA A 354 -5.28 -22.07 3.48
CA ALA A 354 -4.07 -21.27 3.63
C ALA A 354 -4.34 -19.75 3.66
N LEU A 355 -5.28 -19.26 2.85
CA LEU A 355 -5.70 -17.85 2.87
C LEU A 355 -6.40 -17.48 4.18
N LEU A 356 -7.26 -18.36 4.70
CA LEU A 356 -7.99 -18.12 5.94
C LEU A 356 -7.10 -18.14 7.19
N GLN A 357 -5.88 -18.67 7.12
CA GLN A 357 -4.90 -18.55 8.21
C GLN A 357 -4.38 -17.13 8.40
N THR A 358 -4.38 -16.31 7.35
CA THR A 358 -3.78 -14.96 7.37
C THR A 358 -4.79 -13.84 7.15
N GLU A 359 -5.89 -14.12 6.45
CA GLU A 359 -6.85 -13.12 6.00
C GLU A 359 -8.24 -13.35 6.59
N HIS A 360 -8.93 -12.25 6.90
CA HIS A 360 -10.33 -12.29 7.32
C HIS A 360 -11.23 -12.83 6.18
N PRO A 361 -12.26 -13.66 6.45
CA PRO A 361 -13.12 -14.24 5.40
C PRO A 361 -13.70 -13.24 4.39
N LEU A 362 -14.13 -12.05 4.85
CA LEU A 362 -14.59 -10.97 3.94
C LEU A 362 -13.49 -10.45 3.01
N ALA A 363 -12.24 -10.38 3.49
CA ALA A 363 -11.11 -9.99 2.66
C ALA A 363 -10.81 -11.06 1.61
N VAL A 364 -10.85 -12.35 1.99
CA VAL A 364 -10.71 -13.47 1.05
C VAL A 364 -11.80 -13.43 -0.03
N LEU A 365 -13.07 -13.20 0.35
CA LEU A 365 -14.15 -13.02 -0.62
C LEU A 365 -13.87 -11.86 -1.58
N ALA A 366 -13.43 -10.72 -1.06
CA ALA A 366 -13.11 -9.55 -1.86
C ALA A 366 -11.96 -9.81 -2.86
N LEU A 367 -10.94 -10.58 -2.45
CA LEU A 367 -9.85 -11.04 -3.31
C LEU A 367 -10.37 -11.95 -4.43
N ILE A 368 -11.21 -12.95 -4.10
CA ILE A 368 -11.82 -13.87 -5.09
C ILE A 368 -12.67 -13.06 -6.10
N ALA A 369 -13.56 -12.19 -5.60
CA ALA A 369 -14.42 -11.36 -6.43
C ALA A 369 -13.61 -10.37 -7.30
N GLY A 370 -12.54 -9.79 -6.75
CA GLY A 370 -11.58 -8.98 -7.50
C GLY A 370 -10.98 -9.74 -8.67
N GLN A 371 -10.56 -10.98 -8.43
CA GLN A 371 -9.97 -11.83 -9.46
C GLN A 371 -10.97 -12.21 -10.57
N TYR A 372 -12.19 -12.61 -10.22
CA TYR A 372 -13.22 -12.87 -11.24
C TYR A 372 -13.63 -11.64 -12.03
N ARG A 373 -13.62 -10.44 -11.43
CA ARG A 373 -13.80 -9.17 -12.18
C ARG A 373 -12.67 -8.94 -13.19
N ARG A 374 -11.42 -9.22 -12.83
CA ARG A 374 -10.29 -9.14 -13.77
C ARG A 374 -10.43 -10.15 -14.90
N LEU A 375 -10.84 -11.38 -14.60
CA LEU A 375 -11.11 -12.42 -15.61
C LEU A 375 -12.25 -12.02 -16.55
N ALA A 376 -13.38 -11.53 -16.02
CA ALA A 376 -14.52 -11.08 -16.81
C ALA A 376 -14.12 -9.96 -17.78
N ARG A 377 -13.37 -8.95 -17.29
CA ARG A 377 -12.84 -7.88 -18.13
C ARG A 377 -11.87 -8.39 -19.20
N THR A 378 -11.05 -9.38 -18.87
CA THR A 378 -10.12 -9.99 -19.82
C THR A 378 -10.86 -10.72 -20.94
N VAL A 379 -11.88 -11.51 -20.60
CA VAL A 379 -12.72 -12.20 -21.59
C VAL A 379 -13.50 -11.21 -22.44
N ALA A 380 -14.08 -10.18 -21.84
CA ALA A 380 -14.81 -9.12 -22.54
C ALA A 380 -13.92 -8.28 -23.48
N ALA A 381 -12.66 -8.04 -23.10
CA ALA A 381 -11.70 -7.33 -23.93
C ALA A 381 -11.32 -8.11 -25.21
N GLY A 382 -11.50 -9.44 -25.22
CA GLY A 382 -11.20 -10.29 -26.38
C GLY A 382 -9.73 -10.29 -26.80
N ALA A 383 -8.82 -9.84 -25.92
CA ALA A 383 -7.40 -9.76 -26.19
C ALA A 383 -6.83 -11.15 -26.51
N ARG A 384 -6.03 -11.24 -27.58
CA ARG A 384 -5.46 -12.51 -28.06
C ARG A 384 -4.01 -12.68 -27.67
N SER A 385 -3.35 -11.59 -27.26
CA SER A 385 -1.96 -11.56 -26.85
C SER A 385 -1.77 -10.89 -25.48
N GLU A 386 -0.65 -11.22 -24.83
CA GLU A 386 -0.25 -10.62 -23.55
C GLU A 386 -0.07 -9.10 -23.70
N ALA A 387 0.47 -8.65 -24.83
CA ALA A 387 0.71 -7.24 -25.14
C ALA A 387 -0.61 -6.46 -25.25
N GLU A 388 -1.59 -6.98 -26.01
CA GLU A 388 -2.92 -6.38 -26.13
C GLU A 388 -3.61 -6.26 -24.76
N LEU A 389 -3.52 -7.30 -23.94
CA LEU A 389 -4.15 -7.29 -22.62
C LEU A 389 -3.43 -6.33 -21.66
N SER A 390 -2.10 -6.31 -21.68
CA SER A 390 -1.29 -5.36 -20.91
C SER A 390 -1.66 -3.93 -21.23
N GLU A 391 -1.82 -3.59 -22.50
CA GLU A 391 -2.21 -2.25 -22.96
C GLU A 391 -3.65 -1.91 -22.55
N ALA A 392 -4.60 -2.81 -22.84
CA ALA A 392 -6.02 -2.58 -22.58
C ALA A 392 -6.34 -2.44 -21.08
N MET A 393 -5.61 -3.14 -20.21
CA MET A 393 -5.89 -3.23 -18.78
C MET A 393 -4.86 -2.52 -17.90
N GLY A 394 -3.80 -1.95 -18.49
CA GLY A 394 -2.70 -1.32 -17.75
C GLY A 394 -1.93 -2.30 -16.87
N LEU A 395 -1.87 -3.58 -17.25
CA LEU A 395 -1.26 -4.65 -16.48
C LEU A 395 0.21 -4.85 -16.87
N HIS A 396 1.03 -5.31 -15.93
CA HIS A 396 2.38 -5.78 -16.26
C HIS A 396 2.32 -7.06 -17.11
N PRO A 397 3.23 -7.30 -18.09
CA PRO A 397 3.18 -8.47 -18.98
C PRO A 397 3.05 -9.81 -18.25
N TYR A 398 3.70 -9.97 -17.09
CA TYR A 398 3.57 -11.18 -16.28
C TYR A 398 2.13 -11.40 -15.78
N ALA A 399 1.48 -10.36 -15.26
CA ALA A 399 0.09 -10.42 -14.80
C ALA A 399 -0.86 -10.64 -15.97
N ALA A 400 -0.61 -9.97 -17.10
CA ALA A 400 -1.37 -10.15 -18.33
C ALA A 400 -1.27 -11.60 -18.83
N ARG A 401 -0.08 -12.20 -18.84
CA ARG A 401 0.14 -13.61 -19.18
C ARG A 401 -0.66 -14.56 -18.31
N LYS A 402 -0.58 -14.42 -16.98
CA LYS A 402 -1.35 -15.27 -16.05
C LYS A 402 -2.86 -15.10 -16.23
N LEU A 403 -3.35 -13.86 -16.31
CA LEU A 403 -4.77 -13.58 -16.52
C LEU A 403 -5.28 -14.08 -17.87
N LEU A 404 -4.50 -13.94 -18.94
CA LEU A 404 -4.87 -14.43 -20.26
C LEU A 404 -4.96 -15.96 -20.28
N ALA A 405 -4.02 -16.65 -19.63
CA ALA A 405 -4.06 -18.11 -19.48
C ALA A 405 -5.29 -18.56 -18.67
N ALA A 406 -5.61 -17.87 -17.58
CA ALA A 406 -6.79 -18.13 -16.76
C ALA A 406 -8.11 -17.86 -17.51
N ALA A 407 -8.19 -16.74 -18.23
CA ALA A 407 -9.38 -16.32 -18.97
C ALA A 407 -9.82 -17.33 -20.04
N ARG A 408 -8.90 -18.10 -20.63
CA ARG A 408 -9.21 -19.14 -21.63
C ARG A 408 -10.18 -20.22 -21.13
N ARG A 409 -10.32 -20.39 -19.82
CA ARG A 409 -11.23 -21.38 -19.19
C ARG A 409 -12.69 -20.88 -19.13
N TYR A 410 -12.93 -19.59 -19.35
CA TYR A 410 -14.23 -18.95 -19.13
C TYR A 410 -14.78 -18.31 -20.40
N ARG A 411 -16.11 -18.27 -20.51
CA ARG A 411 -16.87 -17.50 -21.50
C ARG A 411 -17.55 -16.31 -20.83
N GLN A 412 -17.93 -15.32 -21.62
CA GLN A 412 -18.62 -14.14 -21.10
C GLN A 412 -19.91 -14.50 -20.33
N GLU A 413 -20.62 -15.52 -20.81
CA GLU A 413 -21.86 -16.04 -20.22
C GLU A 413 -21.65 -16.63 -18.82
N ASP A 414 -20.48 -17.22 -18.54
CA ASP A 414 -20.23 -17.95 -17.30
C ASP A 414 -20.14 -16.98 -16.09
N PHE A 415 -19.78 -15.71 -16.32
CA PHE A 415 -19.58 -14.72 -15.26
C PHE A 415 -20.87 -14.28 -14.58
N ALA A 416 -22.02 -14.37 -15.24
CA ALA A 416 -23.31 -14.05 -14.62
C ALA A 416 -23.58 -14.97 -13.42
N GLU A 417 -23.43 -16.28 -13.63
CA GLU A 417 -23.60 -17.28 -12.57
C GLU A 417 -22.52 -17.16 -11.48
N ILE A 418 -21.26 -16.92 -11.87
CA ILE A 418 -20.16 -16.71 -10.91
C ILE A 418 -20.44 -15.52 -10.01
N PHE A 419 -20.89 -14.38 -10.54
CA PHE A 419 -21.18 -13.20 -9.73
C PHE A 419 -22.41 -13.40 -8.84
N THR A 420 -23.42 -14.15 -9.28
CA THR A 420 -24.55 -14.55 -8.42
C THR A 420 -24.05 -15.36 -7.22
N GLN A 421 -23.18 -16.36 -7.44
CA GLN A 421 -22.63 -17.18 -6.35
C GLN A 421 -21.78 -16.34 -5.38
N LEU A 422 -21.01 -15.37 -5.89
CA LEU A 422 -20.23 -14.45 -5.05
C LEU A 422 -21.13 -13.54 -4.21
N GLU A 423 -22.24 -13.05 -4.76
CA GLU A 423 -23.24 -12.26 -4.03
C GLU A 423 -23.91 -13.09 -2.92
N GLU A 424 -24.30 -14.32 -3.22
CA GLU A 424 -24.85 -15.26 -2.24
C GLU A 424 -23.87 -15.51 -1.09
N ALA A 425 -22.57 -15.67 -1.39
CA ALA A 425 -21.53 -15.85 -0.39
C ALA A 425 -21.33 -14.61 0.48
N ASP A 426 -21.33 -13.39 -0.09
CA ASP A 426 -21.27 -12.13 0.66
C ASP A 426 -22.43 -12.03 1.66
N ARG A 427 -23.64 -12.35 1.20
CA ARG A 427 -24.84 -12.35 2.04
C ARG A 427 -24.73 -13.39 3.15
N ALA A 428 -24.26 -14.60 2.83
CA ALA A 428 -24.08 -15.68 3.80
C ALA A 428 -23.07 -15.27 4.89
N ILE A 429 -21.89 -14.78 4.52
CA ILE A 429 -20.86 -14.32 5.45
C ILE A 429 -21.39 -13.25 6.41
N LYS A 430 -22.22 -12.32 5.92
CA LYS A 430 -22.80 -11.23 6.72
C LYS A 430 -23.97 -11.67 7.61
N SER A 431 -24.57 -12.84 7.38
CA SER A 431 -25.84 -13.22 8.02
C SER A 431 -25.83 -14.53 8.80
N THR A 432 -24.95 -15.49 8.49
CA THR A 432 -25.06 -16.87 9.02
C THR A 432 -24.12 -17.18 10.19
N GLY A 433 -23.24 -16.27 10.57
CA GLY A 433 -22.26 -16.48 11.66
C GLY A 433 -21.19 -17.55 11.38
N HIS A 434 -21.19 -18.15 10.18
CA HIS A 434 -20.25 -19.19 9.76
C HIS A 434 -19.56 -18.80 8.43
N PRO A 435 -18.68 -17.79 8.46
CA PRO A 435 -18.12 -17.21 7.24
C PRO A 435 -17.15 -18.14 6.51
N GLU A 436 -16.44 -19.02 7.20
CA GLU A 436 -15.53 -20.01 6.58
C GLU A 436 -16.32 -21.05 5.77
N LEU A 437 -17.38 -21.60 6.35
CA LEU A 437 -18.25 -22.56 5.67
C LEU A 437 -18.93 -21.95 4.43
N ALA A 438 -19.29 -20.67 4.48
CA ALA A 438 -19.83 -19.95 3.34
C ALA A 438 -18.80 -19.86 2.18
N LEU A 439 -17.53 -19.63 2.50
CA LEU A 439 -16.45 -19.62 1.51
C LEU A 439 -16.13 -21.02 0.96
N GLU A 440 -16.10 -22.05 1.81
CA GLU A 440 -15.92 -23.43 1.36
C GLU A 440 -17.03 -23.85 0.39
N THR A 441 -18.27 -23.51 0.73
CA THR A 441 -19.45 -23.75 -0.11
C THR A 441 -19.33 -23.01 -1.44
N LEU A 442 -18.94 -21.72 -1.42
CA LEU A 442 -18.67 -20.94 -2.62
C LEU A 442 -17.62 -21.62 -3.50
N VAL A 443 -16.47 -21.99 -2.94
CA VAL A 443 -15.36 -22.61 -3.69
C VAL A 443 -15.80 -23.91 -4.36
N VAL A 444 -16.55 -24.76 -3.64
CA VAL A 444 -17.08 -26.02 -4.20
C VAL A 444 -18.10 -25.75 -5.31
N ARG A 445 -18.97 -24.74 -5.17
CA ARG A 445 -19.95 -24.37 -6.21
C ARG A 445 -19.26 -23.80 -7.45
N LEU A 446 -18.28 -22.92 -7.29
CA LEU A 446 -17.49 -22.38 -8.40
C LEU A 446 -16.71 -23.46 -9.15
N CYS A 447 -16.22 -24.50 -8.45
CA CYS A 447 -15.60 -25.67 -9.11
C CYS A 447 -16.60 -26.46 -9.97
N ARG A 448 -17.92 -26.29 -9.77
CA ARG A 448 -18.98 -26.99 -10.53
C ARG A 448 -19.57 -26.14 -11.66
N THR A 449 -19.50 -24.82 -11.59
CA THR A 449 -19.96 -23.91 -12.66
C THR A 449 -19.30 -24.22 -14.00
N PRO A 450 -20.03 -24.40 -15.12
CA PRO A 450 -19.46 -24.71 -16.43
C PRO A 450 -18.37 -23.70 -16.83
N ALA A 451 -17.24 -24.24 -17.24
CA ALA A 451 -15.97 -23.62 -17.57
C ALA A 451 -15.29 -24.67 -18.46
N ARG A 452 -14.77 -24.24 -19.61
CA ARG A 452 -14.25 -25.14 -20.63
C ARG A 452 -13.06 -25.90 -20.02
N PRO A 453 -12.94 -27.24 -20.17
CA PRO A 453 -11.71 -27.92 -19.79
C PRO A 453 -10.56 -27.24 -20.54
N ALA A 454 -9.45 -26.97 -19.85
CA ALA A 454 -8.25 -26.44 -20.48
C ALA A 454 -7.92 -27.36 -21.65
N ALA A 455 -8.04 -26.86 -22.88
CA ALA A 455 -7.69 -27.65 -24.06
C ALA A 455 -6.23 -28.09 -23.88
N ASP A 456 -5.99 -29.39 -23.94
CA ASP A 456 -4.66 -29.98 -23.85
C ASP A 456 -3.68 -29.15 -24.69
N ALA A 457 -2.67 -28.58 -24.04
CA ALA A 457 -1.52 -28.01 -24.72
C ALA A 457 -0.80 -29.18 -25.43
N ARG A 458 -1.16 -29.43 -26.68
CA ARG A 458 -0.40 -30.25 -27.62
C ARG A 458 0.46 -29.37 -28.49
#